data_AF-A0A0F8XGP6-F1
#
_entry.id   AF-A0A0F8XGP6-F1
#
_cell.length_a   1.000
_cell.length_b   1.000
_cell.length_c   1.000
_cell.angle_alpha   90.00
_cell.angle_beta   90.00
_cell.angle_gamma   90.00
#
_symmetry.space_group_name_H-M   'P 1'
#
loop_
_entity.id
_entity.type
_entity.pdbx_description
1 polymer ?
#
loop_
_entity_poly.entity_id
_entity_poly.type
_entity_poly.pdbx_seq_one_letter_code
_entity_poly.pdbx_strand_id
1 'polypeptide(L)' 'MLQTIDKIRRIGWQALVEKLGVSGTILFILEHEKGYGNYTKERNKMLNGKSLDDILLEIRKFKKSQKDRLLLE' A
#
# COMPACT_ATOMS: atom_id res chain seq x y z
N MET A 1 30.08 18.12 -7.05
CA MET A 1 29.85 16.66 -6.94
C MET A 1 28.40 16.37 -7.28
N LEU A 2 28.15 15.45 -8.21
CA LEU A 2 26.79 14.97 -8.49
C LEU A 2 26.25 14.25 -7.25
N GLN A 3 25.04 14.60 -6.82
CA GLN A 3 24.39 13.90 -5.70
C GLN A 3 23.97 12.49 -6.14
N THR A 4 23.93 11.55 -5.19
CA THR A 4 23.39 10.22 -5.46
C THR A 4 21.88 10.30 -5.72
N ILE A 5 21.36 9.36 -6.51
CA ILE A 5 19.93 9.27 -6.83
C ILE A 5 19.09 9.19 -5.55
N ASP A 6 19.55 8.46 -4.53
CA ASP A 6 18.85 8.35 -3.25
C ASP A 6 18.77 9.68 -2.51
N LYS A 7 19.82 10.50 -2.59
CA LYS A 7 19.82 11.82 -1.96
C LYS A 7 18.83 12.76 -2.66
N ILE A 8 18.79 12.73 -3.99
CA ILE A 8 17.80 13.48 -4.78
C ILE A 8 16.37 13.03 -4.46
N ARG A 9 16.12 11.73 -4.35
CA ARG A 9 14.79 11.19 -3.98
C ARG A 9 14.34 11.64 -2.61
N ARG A 10 15.23 11.63 -1.60
CA ARG A 10 14.92 12.11 -0.24
C ARG A 10 14.57 13.59 -0.23
N ILE A 11 15.34 14.41 -0.93
CA ILE A 11 15.09 15.86 -1.05
C ILE A 11 13.74 16.11 -1.74
N GLY A 12 13.47 15.43 -2.86
CA GLY A 12 12.21 15.55 -3.57
C GLY A 12 11.00 15.14 -2.73
N TRP A 13 11.12 14.01 -2.00
CA TRP A 13 10.09 13.58 -1.05
C TRP A 13 9.80 14.64 0.01
N GLN A 14 10.84 15.17 0.66
CA GLN A 14 10.69 16.19 1.70
C GLN A 14 10.01 17.45 1.17
N ALA A 15 10.43 17.94 -0.01
CA ALA A 15 9.84 19.12 -0.63
C ALA A 15 8.35 18.92 -0.98
N LEU A 16 7.98 17.73 -1.48
CA LEU A 16 6.58 17.40 -1.78
C LEU A 16 5.74 17.31 -0.51
N VAL A 17 6.24 16.64 0.53
CA VAL A 17 5.50 16.51 1.80
C VAL A 17 5.28 17.86 2.47
N GLU A 18 6.27 18.75 2.41
CA GLU A 18 6.15 20.11 2.96
C GLU A 18 5.01 20.90 2.29
N LYS A 19 4.80 20.74 0.97
CA LYS A 19 3.80 21.51 0.22
C LYS A 19 2.43 20.84 0.11
N LEU A 20 2.39 19.51 0.00
CA LEU A 20 1.19 18.75 -0.32
C LEU A 20 0.70 17.87 0.83
N GLY A 21 1.47 17.75 1.91
CA GLY A 21 1.28 16.72 2.93
C GLY A 21 1.55 15.32 2.39
N VAL A 22 1.49 14.33 3.28
CA VAL A 22 1.80 12.92 2.95
C VAL A 22 0.84 12.37 1.90
N SER A 23 -0.47 12.58 2.08
CA SER A 23 -1.50 12.08 1.17
C SER A 23 -1.39 12.69 -0.23
N GLY A 24 -1.19 14.02 -0.32
CA GLY A 24 -1.02 14.70 -1.60
C GLY A 24 0.26 14.29 -2.32
N THR A 25 1.35 14.08 -1.58
CA THR A 25 2.61 13.58 -2.13
C THR A 25 2.46 12.19 -2.75
N ILE A 26 1.79 11.27 -2.04
CA ILE A 26 1.56 9.91 -2.55
C ILE A 26 0.74 9.95 -3.84
N LEU A 27 -0.35 10.73 -3.87
CA LEU A 27 -1.17 10.86 -5.07
C LEU A 27 -0.39 11.45 -6.24
N PHE A 28 0.40 12.50 -6.01
CA PHE A 28 1.25 13.12 -7.03
C PHE A 28 2.26 12.11 -7.63
N ILE A 29 2.89 11.29 -6.78
CA ILE A 29 3.80 10.24 -7.23
C ILE A 29 3.04 9.19 -8.04
N LEU A 30 1.89 8.72 -7.55
CA LEU A 30 1.08 7.70 -8.24
C LEU A 30 0.50 8.16 -9.58
N GLU A 31 0.30 9.47 -9.79
CA GLU A 31 -0.10 10.03 -11.08
C GLU A 31 1.04 9.94 -12.12
N HIS A 32 2.28 10.16 -11.68
CA HIS A 32 3.45 10.22 -12.56
C HIS A 32 4.13 8.86 -12.74
N GLU A 33 4.02 7.98 -11.75
CA GLU A 33 4.44 6.61 -11.89
C GLU A 33 3.37 5.82 -12.63
N LYS A 34 3.74 5.31 -13.81
CA LYS A 34 2.89 4.40 -14.55
C LYS A 34 2.72 3.11 -13.73
N GLY A 35 1.70 3.07 -12.89
CA GLY A 35 1.34 1.88 -12.14
C GLY A 35 1.25 0.69 -13.09
N TYR A 36 1.82 -0.45 -12.69
CA TYR A 36 1.79 -1.66 -13.49
C TYR A 36 0.71 -2.61 -12.97
N GLY A 37 0.24 -3.49 -13.85
CA GLY A 37 -0.77 -4.49 -13.53
C GLY A 37 -2.18 -4.06 -13.90
N ASN A 38 -3.11 -5.00 -13.74
CA ASN A 38 -4.53 -4.79 -14.04
C ASN A 38 -5.32 -4.98 -12.75
N TYR A 39 -5.54 -3.88 -12.02
CA TYR A 39 -6.25 -3.92 -10.74
C TYR A 39 -7.60 -4.62 -10.85
N THR A 40 -8.34 -4.42 -11.95
CA THR A 40 -9.62 -5.09 -12.18
C THR A 40 -9.47 -6.62 -12.23
N LYS A 41 -8.48 -7.13 -12.97
CA LYS A 41 -8.19 -8.58 -13.04
C LYS A 41 -7.74 -9.13 -11.69
N GLU A 42 -6.83 -8.44 -11.02
CA GLU A 42 -6.28 -8.89 -9.74
C GLU A 42 -7.34 -8.84 -8.64
N ARG A 43 -8.12 -7.76 -8.54
CA ARG A 43 -9.27 -7.67 -7.63
C ARG A 43 -10.27 -8.80 -7.88
N ASN A 44 -10.58 -9.10 -9.14
CA ASN A 44 -11.47 -10.21 -9.47
C ASN A 44 -10.88 -11.56 -9.01
N LYS A 45 -9.60 -11.83 -9.24
CA LYS A 45 -8.98 -13.07 -8.71
C LYS A 45 -9.11 -13.19 -7.20
N MET A 46 -8.96 -12.08 -6.46
CA MET A 46 -8.96 -12.08 -4.99
C MET A 46 -10.37 -12.14 -4.39
N LEU A 47 -11.34 -11.44 -4.99
CA LEU A 47 -12.63 -11.16 -4.36
C LEU A 47 -13.83 -11.74 -5.11
N ASN A 48 -13.67 -12.19 -6.35
CA ASN A 48 -14.81 -12.70 -7.12
C ASN A 48 -15.42 -13.92 -6.44
N GLY A 49 -16.76 -13.95 -6.36
CA GLY A 49 -17.52 -15.00 -5.70
C GLY A 49 -17.53 -14.97 -4.17
N LYS A 50 -16.84 -14.01 -3.53
CA LYS A 50 -16.91 -13.82 -2.07
C LYS A 50 -18.05 -12.89 -1.70
N SER A 51 -18.88 -13.30 -0.76
CA SER A 51 -19.81 -12.39 -0.08
C SER A 51 -19.05 -11.50 0.91
N LEU A 52 -19.70 -10.44 1.39
CA LEU A 52 -19.14 -9.61 2.46
C LEU A 52 -18.90 -10.43 3.74
N ASP A 53 -19.80 -11.38 4.04
CA ASP A 53 -19.68 -12.23 5.22
C ASP A 53 -18.46 -13.14 5.14
N ASP A 54 -18.15 -13.69 3.96
CA ASP A 54 -16.94 -14.49 3.72
C ASP A 54 -15.68 -13.68 4.02
N ILE A 55 -15.64 -12.43 3.53
CA ILE A 55 -14.51 -11.52 3.73
C ILE A 55 -14.36 -11.20 5.23
N LEU A 56 -15.46 -10.88 5.92
CA LEU A 56 -15.43 -10.58 7.35
C LEU A 56 -14.96 -11.78 8.19
N LEU A 57 -15.36 -12.99 7.80
CA LEU A 57 -14.95 -14.22 8.45
C LEU A 57 -13.45 -14.50 8.27
N GLU A 58 -12.91 -14.25 7.07
CA GLU A 58 -11.46 -14.33 6.79
C GLU A 58 -10.65 -13.34 7.63
N ILE A 59 -11.11 -12.08 7.73
CA ILE A 59 -10.46 -11.05 8.57
C ILE A 59 -10.42 -11.48 10.04
N ARG A 60 -11.52 -12.05 10.56
CA ARG A 60 -11.57 -12.54 11.96
C ARG A 60 -10.59 -13.69 12.18
N LYS A 61 -10.52 -14.66 11.24
CA LYS A 61 -9.56 -15.77 11.29
C LYS A 61 -8.12 -15.27 11.30
N PHE A 62 -7.79 -14.32 10.42
CA PHE A 62 -6.45 -13.73 10.35
C PHE A 62 -6.05 -13.01 11.65
N LYS A 63 -6.97 -12.23 12.25
CA LYS A 63 -6.72 -11.58 13.54
C LYS A 63 -6.47 -12.58 14.66
N LYS A 64 -7.21 -13.69 14.68
CA LYS A 64 -7.03 -14.76 15.66
C LYS A 64 -5.66 -15.43 15.49
N SER A 65 -5.28 -15.82 14.27
CA SER A 65 -3.98 -16.47 14.03
C SER A 65 -2.78 -15.58 14.37
N GLN A 66 -2.88 -14.26 14.14
CA GLN A 66 -1.84 -13.31 14.53
C GLN A 66 -1.71 -13.22 16.06
N LYS A 67 -2.84 -13.17 16.77
CA LYS A 67 -2.84 -13.19 18.23
C LYS A 67 -2.24 -14.49 18.77
N ASP A 68 -2.62 -15.63 18.21
CA ASP A 68 -2.10 -16.94 18.64
C ASP A 68 -0.59 -17.04 18.39
N ARG A 69 -0.08 -16.49 17.29
CA ARG A 69 1.36 -16.42 17.00
C ARG A 69 2.12 -15.52 17.97
N LEU A 70 1.57 -14.36 18.32
CA LEU A 70 2.18 -13.43 19.29
C LEU A 70 2.21 -14.00 20.72
N LEU A 71 1.32 -14.95 21.04
CA LEU A 71 1.29 -15.64 22.34
C LEU A 71 2.26 -16.83 22.42
N LEU A 72 2.87 -17.22 21.29
CA LEU A 72 3.83 -18.32 21.19
C LEU A 72 5.29 -17.84 21.06
N GLU A 73 5.51 -16.52 20.95
CA GLU A 73 6.82 -15.84 20.95
C GLU A 73 7.04 -15.15 22.31
#